data_AF-A0A2P8I139-F1
#
_entry.id   AF-A0A2P8I139-F1
#
_cell.length_a   1.000
_cell.length_b   1.000
_cell.length_c   1.000
_cell.angle_alpha   90.00
_cell.angle_beta   90.00
_cell.angle_gamma   90.00
#
_symmetry.space_group_name_H-M   'P 1'
#
loop_
_entity.id
_entity.type
_entity.pdbx_description
1 polymer ?
#
loop_
_entity_poly.entity_id
_entity_poly.type
_entity_poly.pdbx_seq_one_letter_code
_entity_poly.pdbx_strand_id
1 'polypeptide(L)'
;MTGDDTRDIEPPAGSWTPHPPEALYLGYDLENLLCAYCEATITLSRGFPPAVVNQIRRLGHWAVSRLQALGVTPALVRRFERRLDDLPSREQFQRLTSDQWSATIQDVPGEIEELFDKVRTAMGTDGLRYFSFGILLCRLQICSGIMRTLTEMPVPAAVATYPLRLTYHRELVRLVAVLAQRVEDDTNWPRDPQQADLDRAYDEFIDYVPRWIAAGAPIAEEFHQQVARLAEVSGIRRTGTAEQQTTWTSYPDLVAEEQVTPLPVPHTPEDRSRLESDFAAIPPSPGPSDAEHRRDELQRLLRSCRRTLGPVHDLTLRVQTALASTYLPTGQGDVAAGMLRDIVNTVVTHYADLHATRYVLVDHVCHWLGHTDPVAAGEIRELVLGRITSLDNEDEVPPSLREVWALLRRPEG
;
A
#
# COMPACT_ATOMS: atom_id res chain seq x y z
N MET A 1 -30.31 6.04 27.99
CA MET A 1 -29.33 5.22 27.23
C MET A 1 -27.96 5.61 27.71
N THR A 2 -27.45 4.94 28.74
CA THR A 2 -26.02 4.97 29.08
C THR A 2 -25.37 3.96 28.15
N GLY A 3 -25.08 4.39 26.91
CA GLY A 3 -24.24 3.62 26.01
C GLY A 3 -22.88 3.44 26.69
N ASP A 4 -22.35 2.23 26.63
CA ASP A 4 -21.03 1.88 27.13
C ASP A 4 -19.99 2.67 26.32
N ASP A 5 -19.70 3.90 26.74
CA ASP A 5 -18.65 4.78 26.20
C ASP A 5 -17.24 4.30 26.64
N THR A 6 -17.13 3.03 27.01
CA THR A 6 -15.86 2.40 27.38
C THR A 6 -14.96 2.36 26.15
N ARG A 7 -13.84 3.07 26.27
CA ARG A 7 -12.80 3.15 25.27
C ARG A 7 -12.20 1.76 25.07
N ASP A 8 -11.91 1.38 23.83
CA ASP A 8 -11.01 0.25 23.55
C ASP A 8 -9.60 0.49 24.13
N ILE A 9 -9.27 1.75 24.40
CA ILE A 9 -8.00 2.23 24.96
C ILE A 9 -8.25 2.86 26.34
N GLU A 10 -8.84 2.14 27.29
CA GLU A 10 -8.83 2.61 28.68
C GLU A 10 -7.45 2.36 29.32
N PRO A 11 -6.86 3.36 30.01
CA PRO A 11 -5.72 3.09 30.86
C PRO A 11 -6.15 2.06 31.92
N PRO A 12 -5.35 1.01 32.20
CA PRO A 12 -5.73 0.00 33.17
C PRO A 12 -6.00 0.67 34.53
N ALA A 13 -7.15 0.36 35.12
CA ALA A 13 -7.53 0.90 36.42
C ALA A 13 -6.43 0.60 37.45
N GLY A 14 -5.76 1.66 37.95
CA GLY A 14 -4.77 1.57 39.02
C GLY A 14 -3.29 1.58 38.61
N SER A 15 -2.92 1.77 37.34
CA SER A 15 -1.51 1.95 36.96
C SER A 15 -1.07 3.41 37.15
N TRP A 16 -0.17 3.65 38.11
CA TRP A 16 0.45 4.94 38.43
C TRP A 16 1.61 5.34 37.50
N THR A 17 1.70 4.78 36.29
CA THR A 17 2.58 5.33 35.26
C THR A 17 2.01 6.66 34.79
N PRO A 18 2.83 7.70 34.58
CA PRO A 18 2.34 8.97 34.03
C PRO A 18 1.55 8.65 32.77
N HIS A 19 0.26 9.00 32.78
CA HIS A 19 -0.60 8.72 31.66
C HIS A 19 0.01 9.42 30.44
N PRO A 20 0.14 8.73 29.30
CA PRO A 20 0.61 9.36 28.08
C PRO A 20 -0.30 10.56 27.77
N PRO A 21 0.23 11.61 27.13
CA PRO A 21 -0.44 12.90 27.07
C PRO A 21 -1.79 12.76 26.36
N GLU A 22 -2.83 13.42 26.86
CA GLU A 22 -4.14 13.45 26.19
C GLU A 22 -4.02 13.89 24.72
N ALA A 23 -3.04 14.75 24.45
CA ALA A 23 -2.63 15.15 23.11
C ALA A 23 -2.26 13.97 22.20
N LEU A 24 -1.45 13.03 22.69
CA LEU A 24 -1.05 11.84 21.93
C LEU A 24 -2.26 11.03 21.50
N TYR A 25 -3.17 10.77 22.43
CA TYR A 25 -4.38 10.03 22.14
C TYR A 25 -5.28 10.73 21.13
N LEU A 26 -5.49 12.04 21.28
CA LEU A 26 -6.31 12.79 20.34
C LEU A 26 -5.72 12.76 18.93
N GLY A 27 -4.39 12.90 18.81
CA GLY A 27 -3.69 12.81 17.52
C GLY A 27 -3.82 11.43 16.89
N TYR A 28 -3.66 10.39 17.71
CA TYR A 28 -3.83 9.00 17.27
C TYR A 28 -5.25 8.71 16.78
N ASP A 29 -6.26 9.07 17.57
CA ASP A 29 -7.66 8.72 17.28
C ASP A 29 -8.22 9.53 16.08
N LEU A 30 -7.83 10.79 15.90
CA LEU A 30 -8.17 11.57 14.70
C LEU A 30 -7.53 10.99 13.43
N GLU A 31 -6.29 10.52 13.53
CA GLU A 31 -5.62 9.89 12.39
C GLU A 31 -6.23 8.51 12.08
N ASN A 32 -6.56 7.71 13.10
CA ASN A 32 -7.23 6.44 12.92
C ASN A 32 -8.59 6.62 12.24
N LEU A 33 -9.33 7.65 12.63
CA LEU A 33 -10.58 8.02 11.97
C LEU A 33 -10.37 8.38 10.50
N LEU A 34 -9.36 9.21 10.19
CA LEU A 34 -9.01 9.57 8.81
C LEU A 34 -8.66 8.32 7.98
N CYS A 35 -7.80 7.45 8.51
CA CYS A 35 -7.40 6.22 7.84
C CYS A 35 -8.61 5.30 7.62
N ALA A 36 -9.42 5.06 8.65
CA ALA A 36 -10.63 4.23 8.54
C ALA A 36 -11.59 4.77 7.48
N TYR A 37 -11.71 6.10 7.38
CA TYR A 37 -12.52 6.74 6.34
C TYR A 37 -11.92 6.55 4.94
N CYS A 38 -10.64 6.92 4.75
CA CYS A 38 -9.95 6.85 3.46
C CYS A 38 -9.81 5.42 2.92
N GLU A 39 -9.47 4.45 3.77
CA GLU A 39 -9.37 3.06 3.35
C GLU A 39 -10.72 2.51 2.90
N ALA A 40 -11.77 2.87 3.62
CA ALA A 40 -13.11 2.45 3.27
C ALA A 40 -13.61 3.14 1.99
N THR A 41 -13.26 4.40 1.70
CA THR A 41 -13.63 5.04 0.43
C THR A 41 -12.85 4.47 -0.76
N ILE A 42 -11.58 4.11 -0.59
CA ILE A 42 -10.76 3.46 -1.63
C ILE A 42 -11.29 2.05 -1.94
N THR A 43 -11.66 1.31 -0.90
CA THR A 43 -12.00 -0.12 -1.01
C THR A 43 -13.45 -0.36 -1.42
N LEU A 44 -14.36 0.55 -1.07
CA LEU A 44 -15.80 0.30 -1.15
C LEU A 44 -16.46 1.20 -2.20
N SER A 45 -16.40 0.77 -3.45
CA SER A 45 -17.22 1.30 -4.54
C SER A 45 -18.74 1.06 -4.34
N ARG A 46 -19.13 0.38 -3.25
CA ARG A 46 -20.51 -0.01 -2.92
C ARG A 46 -20.98 0.43 -1.52
N GLY A 47 -20.33 1.42 -0.92
CA GLY A 47 -20.70 1.98 0.39
C GLY A 47 -20.14 1.22 1.60
N PHE A 48 -20.21 1.85 2.79
CA PHE A 48 -19.58 1.37 4.02
C PHE A 48 -20.33 0.18 4.66
N PRO A 49 -19.64 -0.93 5.02
CA PRO A 49 -20.20 -1.94 5.91
C PRO A 49 -20.69 -1.31 7.22
N PRO A 50 -21.82 -1.77 7.79
CA PRO A 50 -22.34 -1.21 9.05
C PRO A 50 -21.31 -1.20 10.19
N ALA A 51 -20.45 -2.22 10.27
CA ALA A 51 -19.38 -2.29 11.26
C ALA A 51 -18.37 -1.13 11.13
N VAL A 52 -18.00 -0.78 9.89
CA VAL A 52 -17.08 0.32 9.59
C VAL A 52 -17.73 1.67 9.93
N VAL A 53 -18.99 1.87 9.53
CA VAL A 53 -19.73 3.11 9.89
C VAL A 53 -19.81 3.27 11.40
N ASN A 54 -20.13 2.20 12.12
CA ASN A 54 -20.21 2.22 13.58
C ASN A 54 -18.86 2.53 14.22
N GLN A 55 -17.77 1.98 13.68
CA GLN A 55 -16.42 2.28 14.14
C GLN A 55 -16.06 3.76 13.92
N ILE A 56 -16.28 4.28 12.69
CA ILE A 56 -16.01 5.68 12.34
C ILE A 56 -16.83 6.62 13.25
N ARG A 57 -18.12 6.34 13.47
CA ARG A 57 -18.96 7.14 14.38
C ARG A 57 -18.46 7.09 15.82
N ARG A 58 -18.10 5.90 16.33
CA ARG A 58 -17.60 5.74 17.70
C ARG A 58 -16.30 6.54 17.91
N LEU A 59 -15.33 6.40 17.01
CA LEU A 59 -14.08 7.17 17.05
C LEU A 59 -14.35 8.68 16.93
N GLY A 60 -15.27 9.05 16.03
CA GLY A 60 -15.66 10.42 15.77
C GLY A 60 -16.34 11.12 16.96
N HIS A 61 -17.32 10.50 17.61
CA HIS A 61 -17.99 11.08 18.78
C HIS A 61 -17.05 11.22 19.98
N TRP A 62 -16.12 10.27 20.16
CA TRP A 62 -15.07 10.41 21.14
C TRP A 62 -14.19 11.63 20.84
N ALA A 63 -13.75 11.78 19.59
CA ALA A 63 -12.92 12.91 19.18
C ALA A 63 -13.68 14.24 19.36
N VAL A 64 -14.97 14.30 18.97
CA VAL A 64 -15.86 15.45 19.20
C VAL A 64 -15.86 15.87 20.67
N SER A 65 -16.04 14.93 21.59
CA SER A 65 -16.05 15.22 23.03
C SER A 65 -14.73 15.86 23.50
N ARG A 66 -13.59 15.39 22.97
CA ARG A 66 -12.25 15.94 23.28
C ARG A 66 -12.01 17.30 22.65
N LEU A 67 -12.44 17.48 21.40
CA LEU A 67 -12.37 18.77 20.70
C LEU A 67 -13.15 19.85 21.45
N GLN A 68 -14.32 19.51 22.00
CA GLN A 68 -15.11 20.42 22.85
C GLN A 68 -14.37 20.78 24.15
N ALA A 69 -13.75 19.79 24.81
CA ALA A 69 -12.98 20.02 26.03
C ALA A 69 -11.76 20.94 25.80
N LEU A 70 -11.14 20.86 24.61
CA LEU A 70 -10.04 21.74 24.18
C LEU A 70 -10.51 23.13 23.71
N GLY A 71 -11.81 23.40 23.69
CA GLY A 71 -12.35 24.68 23.25
C GLY A 71 -12.25 24.91 21.74
N VAL A 72 -12.12 23.86 20.93
CA VAL A 72 -12.20 23.97 19.47
C VAL A 72 -13.59 24.52 19.08
N THR A 73 -13.63 25.41 18.08
CA THR A 73 -14.84 26.17 17.71
C THR A 73 -16.08 25.28 17.62
N PRO A 74 -17.15 25.55 18.41
CA PRO A 74 -18.33 24.69 18.45
C PRO A 74 -19.02 24.49 17.10
N ALA A 75 -18.90 25.46 16.18
CA ALA A 75 -19.45 25.35 14.83
C ALA A 75 -18.75 24.29 13.99
N LEU A 76 -17.42 24.18 14.08
CA LEU A 76 -16.63 23.19 13.34
C LEU A 76 -16.93 21.78 13.88
N VAL A 77 -16.91 21.63 15.20
CA VAL A 77 -17.19 20.35 15.85
C VAL A 77 -18.61 19.85 15.51
N ARG A 78 -19.63 20.72 15.56
CA ARG A 78 -21.01 20.36 15.15
C ARG A 78 -21.15 20.05 13.66
N ARG A 79 -20.30 20.63 12.80
CA ARG A 79 -20.32 20.30 11.37
C ARG A 79 -19.78 18.89 11.16
N PHE A 80 -18.63 18.61 11.75
CA PHE A 80 -18.00 17.31 11.72
C PHE A 80 -18.86 16.20 12.32
N GLU A 81 -19.45 16.42 13.50
CA GLU A 81 -20.37 15.47 14.14
C GLU A 81 -21.55 15.12 13.23
N ARG A 82 -22.19 16.13 12.62
CA ARG A 82 -23.27 15.90 11.65
C ARG A 82 -22.79 15.07 10.45
N ARG A 83 -21.57 15.31 9.95
CA ARG A 83 -21.03 14.50 8.84
C ARG A 83 -20.84 13.03 9.23
N LEU A 84 -20.39 12.76 10.45
CA LEU A 84 -20.24 11.39 10.96
C LEU A 84 -21.61 10.70 11.09
N ASP A 85 -22.61 11.43 11.57
CA ASP A 85 -23.99 10.93 11.65
C ASP A 85 -24.58 10.68 10.25
N ASP A 86 -24.26 11.53 9.28
CA ASP A 86 -24.74 11.44 7.90
C ASP A 86 -24.01 10.41 7.03
N LEU A 87 -23.00 9.71 7.57
CA LEU A 87 -22.28 8.68 6.81
C LEU A 87 -23.24 7.60 6.28
N PRO A 88 -23.28 7.37 4.95
CA PRO A 88 -24.23 6.44 4.37
C PRO A 88 -23.83 5.00 4.68
N SER A 89 -24.78 4.21 5.16
CA SER A 89 -24.66 2.75 5.17
C SER A 89 -24.64 2.20 3.74
N ARG A 90 -24.20 0.95 3.57
CA ARG A 90 -24.29 0.22 2.29
C ARG A 90 -25.69 0.25 1.65
N GLU A 91 -26.76 0.21 2.43
CA GLU A 91 -28.13 0.27 1.92
C GLU A 91 -28.53 1.68 1.46
N GLN A 92 -28.07 2.70 2.18
CA GLN A 92 -28.29 4.09 1.80
C GLN A 92 -27.49 4.45 0.55
N PHE A 93 -26.28 3.91 0.43
CA PHE A 93 -25.40 4.09 -0.73
C PHE A 93 -26.06 3.72 -2.05
N GLN A 94 -26.79 2.61 -2.10
CA GLN A 94 -27.49 2.16 -3.33
C GLN A 94 -28.56 3.15 -3.82
N ARG A 95 -28.94 4.13 -2.98
CA ARG A 95 -29.94 5.17 -3.29
C ARG A 95 -29.32 6.52 -3.61
N LEU A 96 -28.01 6.70 -3.39
CA LEU A 96 -27.31 7.94 -3.69
C LEU A 96 -26.97 8.02 -5.18
N THR A 97 -27.02 9.23 -5.73
CA THR A 97 -26.43 9.50 -7.06
C THR A 97 -24.90 9.54 -6.95
N SER A 98 -24.21 9.35 -8.09
CA SER A 98 -22.75 9.46 -8.16
C SER A 98 -22.24 10.81 -7.65
N ASP A 99 -22.99 11.90 -7.90
CA ASP A 99 -22.63 13.25 -7.46
C ASP A 99 -22.78 13.42 -5.94
N GLN A 100 -23.86 12.89 -5.36
CA GLN A 100 -24.08 12.90 -3.91
C GLN A 100 -23.01 12.11 -3.17
N TRP A 101 -22.60 10.98 -3.74
CA TRP A 101 -21.50 10.18 -3.21
C TRP A 101 -20.17 10.92 -3.29
N SER A 102 -19.85 11.48 -4.45
CA SER A 102 -18.59 12.22 -4.65
C SER A 102 -18.47 13.40 -3.68
N ALA A 103 -19.55 14.16 -3.50
CA ALA A 103 -19.59 15.24 -2.51
C ALA A 103 -19.37 14.73 -1.08
N THR A 104 -20.01 13.63 -0.71
CA THR A 104 -19.86 13.04 0.63
C THR A 104 -18.44 12.55 0.90
N ILE A 105 -17.79 11.92 -0.09
CA ILE A 105 -16.39 11.44 0.03
C ILE A 105 -15.40 12.58 0.16
N GLN A 106 -15.57 13.63 -0.66
CA GLN A 106 -14.58 14.68 -0.77
C GLN A 106 -14.60 15.65 0.42
N ASP A 107 -15.76 15.84 1.05
CA ASP A 107 -15.91 16.82 2.12
C ASP A 107 -15.28 16.37 3.45
N VAL A 108 -15.40 15.09 3.83
CA VAL A 108 -14.98 14.60 5.16
C VAL A 108 -13.46 14.70 5.39
N PRO A 109 -12.57 14.33 4.44
CA PRO A 109 -11.14 14.50 4.62
C PRO A 109 -10.76 15.97 4.84
N GLY A 110 -11.34 16.89 4.07
CA GLY A 110 -11.10 18.32 4.22
C GLY A 110 -11.56 18.87 5.59
N GLU A 111 -12.69 18.37 6.11
CA GLU A 111 -13.13 18.73 7.46
C GLU A 111 -12.21 18.16 8.56
N ILE A 112 -11.70 16.94 8.39
CA ILE A 112 -10.72 16.34 9.31
C ILE A 112 -9.39 17.10 9.26
N GLU A 113 -8.92 17.50 8.09
CA GLU A 113 -7.72 18.35 7.93
C GLU A 113 -7.88 19.70 8.62
N GLU A 114 -9.04 20.37 8.47
CA GLU A 114 -9.33 21.60 9.19
C GLU A 114 -9.32 21.38 10.71
N LEU A 115 -9.85 20.24 11.19
CA LEU A 115 -9.79 19.87 12.60
C LEU A 115 -8.35 19.68 13.10
N PHE A 116 -7.50 19.01 12.34
CA PHE A 116 -6.08 18.87 12.69
C PHE A 116 -5.43 20.25 12.94
N ASP A 117 -5.68 21.22 12.06
CA ASP A 117 -5.11 22.56 12.22
C ASP A 117 -5.67 23.32 13.41
N LYS A 118 -6.97 23.19 13.70
CA LYS A 118 -7.57 23.80 14.90
C LYS A 118 -7.07 23.16 16.19
N VAL A 119 -6.88 21.83 16.21
CA VAL A 119 -6.31 21.14 17.38
C VAL A 119 -4.88 21.57 17.63
N ARG A 120 -4.04 21.62 16.58
CA ARG A 120 -2.66 22.12 16.69
C ARG A 120 -2.63 23.54 17.26
N THR A 121 -3.54 24.40 16.81
CA THR A 121 -3.65 25.77 17.32
C THR A 121 -4.08 25.79 18.79
N ALA A 122 -5.08 24.97 19.17
CA ALA A 122 -5.63 24.93 20.52
C ALA A 122 -4.66 24.33 21.55
N MET A 123 -3.81 23.38 21.14
CA MET A 123 -2.86 22.71 22.03
C MET A 123 -1.66 23.55 22.42
N GLY A 124 -1.36 24.62 21.69
CA GLY A 124 -0.14 25.40 21.89
C GLY A 124 1.12 24.56 21.70
N THR A 125 2.25 25.04 22.21
CA THR A 125 3.56 24.36 22.08
C THR A 125 3.65 23.07 22.88
N ASP A 126 3.01 23.04 24.05
CA ASP A 126 3.25 22.00 25.06
C ASP A 126 2.60 20.66 24.68
N GLY A 127 1.43 20.69 24.02
CA GLY A 127 0.74 19.49 23.55
C GLY A 127 1.10 19.07 22.12
N LEU A 128 1.65 19.97 21.31
CA LEU A 128 1.81 19.76 19.87
C LEU A 128 2.76 18.61 19.51
N ARG A 129 3.82 18.42 20.32
CA ARG A 129 4.78 17.32 20.17
C ARG A 129 4.07 15.98 20.21
N TYR A 130 3.39 15.73 21.32
CA TYR A 130 2.74 14.45 21.57
C TYR A 130 1.53 14.22 20.68
N PHE A 131 0.77 15.27 20.33
CA PHE A 131 -0.27 15.20 19.30
C PHE A 131 0.28 14.69 17.97
N SER A 132 1.40 15.27 17.53
CA SER A 132 2.06 14.88 16.29
C SER A 132 2.64 13.47 16.34
N PHE A 133 3.15 13.04 17.50
CA PHE A 133 3.60 11.67 17.74
C PHE A 133 2.45 10.66 17.67
N GLY A 134 1.28 11.00 18.22
CA GLY A 134 0.07 10.19 18.11
C GLY A 134 -0.35 9.95 16.65
N ILE A 135 -0.37 11.01 15.84
CA ILE A 135 -0.66 10.93 14.39
C ILE A 135 0.33 9.97 13.69
N LEU A 136 1.62 10.20 13.89
CA LEU A 136 2.66 9.41 13.22
C LEU A 136 2.64 7.95 13.67
N LEU A 137 2.43 7.70 14.96
CA LEU A 137 2.34 6.34 15.51
C LEU A 137 1.14 5.59 14.93
N CYS A 138 -0.03 6.23 14.81
CA CYS A 138 -1.19 5.64 14.16
C CYS A 138 -0.87 5.20 12.73
N ARG A 139 -0.32 6.10 11.92
CA ARG A 139 0.05 5.76 10.54
C ARG A 139 1.12 4.68 10.45
N LEU A 140 2.15 4.73 11.29
CA LEU A 140 3.19 3.70 11.34
C LEU A 140 2.58 2.33 11.68
N GLN A 141 1.66 2.28 12.63
CA GLN A 141 0.96 1.04 12.98
C GLN A 141 0.09 0.50 11.83
N ILE A 142 -0.66 1.36 11.15
CA ILE A 142 -1.50 0.97 10.02
C ILE A 142 -0.64 0.50 8.85
N CYS A 143 0.33 1.31 8.42
CA CYS A 143 1.21 0.98 7.29
C CYS A 143 2.00 -0.30 7.56
N SER A 144 2.57 -0.44 8.76
CA SER A 144 3.30 -1.66 9.13
C SER A 144 2.35 -2.86 9.19
N GLY A 145 1.17 -2.73 9.82
CA GLY A 145 0.17 -3.81 9.87
C GLY A 145 -0.24 -4.30 8.48
N ILE A 146 -0.55 -3.38 7.56
CA ILE A 146 -0.90 -3.70 6.18
C ILE A 146 0.26 -4.36 5.46
N MET A 147 1.47 -3.81 5.56
CA MET A 147 2.65 -4.39 4.93
C MET A 147 2.95 -5.80 5.44
N ARG A 148 2.74 -6.08 6.73
CA ARG A 148 2.86 -7.44 7.28
C ARG A 148 1.87 -8.39 6.60
N THR A 149 0.59 -8.01 6.58
CA THR A 149 -0.47 -8.79 5.92
C THR A 149 -0.12 -9.05 4.45
N LEU A 150 0.29 -8.02 3.71
CA LEU A 150 0.64 -8.13 2.28
C LEU A 150 1.88 -9.02 2.05
N THR A 151 2.82 -9.06 2.99
CA THR A 151 4.02 -9.90 2.90
C THR A 151 3.72 -11.37 3.18
N GLU A 152 2.72 -11.65 4.01
CA GLU A 152 2.26 -13.00 4.35
C GLU A 152 1.29 -13.59 3.30
N MET A 153 0.87 -12.81 2.30
CA MET A 153 -0.05 -13.27 1.25
C MET A 153 0.57 -14.33 0.34
N PRO A 154 -0.22 -15.29 -0.18
CA PRO A 154 0.21 -16.17 -1.26
C PRO A 154 0.68 -15.37 -2.49
N VAL A 155 1.68 -15.89 -3.22
CA VAL A 155 2.36 -15.15 -4.32
C VAL A 155 1.41 -14.51 -5.34
N PRO A 156 0.34 -15.17 -5.83
CA PRO A 156 -0.59 -14.53 -6.78
C PRO A 156 -1.25 -13.28 -6.20
N ALA A 157 -1.69 -13.34 -4.93
CA ALA A 157 -2.28 -12.19 -4.24
C ALA A 157 -1.24 -11.11 -3.94
N ALA A 158 -0.05 -11.49 -3.46
CA ALA A 158 1.04 -10.56 -3.16
C ALA A 158 1.41 -9.68 -4.37
N VAL A 159 1.45 -10.27 -5.56
CA VAL A 159 1.73 -9.54 -6.80
C VAL A 159 0.56 -8.68 -7.26
N ALA A 160 -0.69 -9.16 -7.17
CA ALA A 160 -1.87 -8.36 -7.48
C ALA A 160 -1.94 -7.11 -6.59
N THR A 161 -1.53 -7.25 -5.33
CA THR A 161 -1.44 -6.15 -4.36
C THR A 161 -0.10 -5.40 -4.38
N TYR A 162 0.79 -5.69 -5.34
CA TYR A 162 2.13 -5.11 -5.37
C TYR A 162 2.14 -3.56 -5.41
N PRO A 163 1.31 -2.89 -6.23
CA PRO A 163 1.23 -1.42 -6.19
C PRO A 163 0.82 -0.86 -4.83
N LEU A 164 -0.06 -1.57 -4.12
CA LEU A 164 -0.49 -1.22 -2.78
C LEU A 164 0.66 -1.38 -1.78
N ARG A 165 1.37 -2.51 -1.85
CA ARG A 165 2.58 -2.78 -1.06
C ARG A 165 3.63 -1.67 -1.24
N LEU A 166 3.95 -1.30 -2.47
CA LEU A 166 4.91 -0.23 -2.75
C LEU A 166 4.46 1.13 -2.22
N THR A 167 3.15 1.43 -2.30
CA THR A 167 2.57 2.67 -1.78
C THR A 167 2.74 2.74 -0.26
N TYR A 168 2.39 1.68 0.47
CA TYR A 168 2.53 1.63 1.92
C TYR A 168 3.99 1.56 2.38
N HIS A 169 4.88 0.90 1.62
CA HIS A 169 6.32 0.91 1.89
C HIS A 169 6.90 2.32 1.80
N ARG A 170 6.62 3.04 0.70
CA ARG A 170 7.06 4.43 0.51
C ARG A 170 6.51 5.35 1.60
N GLU A 171 5.23 5.18 1.95
CA GLU A 171 4.61 5.95 3.03
C GLU A 171 5.27 5.64 4.37
N LEU A 172 5.59 4.37 4.67
CA LEU A 172 6.28 3.99 5.90
C LEU A 172 7.67 4.64 6.01
N VAL A 173 8.47 4.58 4.94
CA VAL A 173 9.79 5.24 4.89
C VAL A 173 9.65 6.75 5.09
N ARG A 174 8.66 7.38 4.44
CA ARG A 174 8.38 8.82 4.61
C ARG A 174 8.00 9.15 6.05
N LEU A 175 7.12 8.37 6.68
CA LEU A 175 6.66 8.59 8.05
C LEU A 175 7.78 8.47 9.07
N VAL A 176 8.65 7.47 8.89
CA VAL A 176 9.84 7.28 9.72
C VAL A 176 10.78 8.49 9.64
N ALA A 177 11.03 9.01 8.43
CA ALA A 177 11.85 10.20 8.24
C ALA A 177 11.23 11.46 8.91
N VAL A 178 9.91 11.64 8.79
CA VAL A 178 9.20 12.75 9.45
C VAL A 178 9.23 12.62 10.97
N LEU A 179 9.12 11.40 11.51
CA LEU A 179 9.22 11.16 12.94
C LEU A 179 10.63 11.47 13.45
N ALA A 180 11.68 11.00 12.76
CA ALA A 180 13.08 11.27 13.10
C ALA A 180 13.35 12.78 13.20
N GLN A 181 12.95 13.54 12.16
CA GLN A 181 13.10 14.99 12.14
C GLN A 181 12.40 15.66 13.34
N ARG A 182 11.23 15.18 13.74
CA ARG A 182 10.46 15.75 14.86
C ARG A 182 11.01 15.38 16.24
N VAL A 183 11.61 14.20 16.37
CA VAL A 183 12.28 13.78 17.61
C VAL A 183 13.56 14.59 17.82
N GLU A 184 14.30 14.88 16.75
CA GLU A 184 15.54 15.67 16.77
C GLU A 184 15.31 17.18 16.99
N ASP A 185 14.17 17.74 16.56
CA ASP A 185 13.83 19.16 16.73
C ASP A 185 13.32 19.49 18.13
N ASP A 186 14.20 19.34 19.13
CA ASP A 186 13.91 19.65 20.53
C ASP A 186 13.75 21.16 20.79
N THR A 187 14.24 22.02 19.90
CA THR A 187 14.15 23.49 20.05
C THR A 187 12.75 24.04 19.92
N ASN A 188 11.92 23.43 19.06
CA ASN A 188 10.56 23.90 18.85
C ASN A 188 9.57 23.20 19.80
N TRP A 189 9.88 21.98 20.24
CA TRP A 189 8.93 21.03 20.81
C TRP A 189 9.43 20.53 22.17
N PRO A 190 9.21 21.30 23.26
CA PRO A 190 9.77 20.99 24.56
C PRO A 190 9.30 19.62 25.08
N ARG A 191 10.22 18.87 25.68
CA ARG A 191 9.94 17.58 26.31
C ARG A 191 9.26 17.78 27.65
N ASP A 192 8.20 17.02 27.91
CA ASP A 192 7.55 17.00 29.23
C ASP A 192 8.32 16.03 30.15
N PRO A 193 8.90 16.49 31.27
CA PRO A 193 9.60 15.60 32.21
C PRO A 193 8.75 14.45 32.74
N GLN A 194 7.41 14.58 32.75
CA GLN A 194 6.50 13.52 33.14
C GLN A 194 6.40 12.40 32.09
N GLN A 195 6.85 12.65 30.87
CA GLN A 195 6.78 11.73 29.73
C GLN A 195 8.15 11.18 29.35
N ALA A 196 9.13 11.21 30.27
CA ALA A 196 10.51 10.80 29.98
C ALA A 196 10.65 9.36 29.44
N ASP A 197 9.79 8.43 29.88
CA ASP A 197 9.81 7.06 29.36
C ASP A 197 9.25 6.96 27.93
N LEU A 198 8.24 7.77 27.62
CA LEU A 198 7.70 7.89 26.27
C LEU A 198 8.74 8.52 25.33
N ASP A 199 9.35 9.62 25.73
CA ASP A 199 10.40 10.28 24.96
C ASP A 199 11.58 9.32 24.72
N ARG A 200 12.02 8.58 25.75
CA ARG A 200 13.07 7.55 25.61
C ARG A 200 12.68 6.48 24.58
N ALA A 201 11.43 6.01 24.59
CA ALA A 201 10.99 5.00 23.63
C ALA A 201 11.03 5.53 22.18
N TYR A 202 10.66 6.80 21.96
CA TYR A 202 10.79 7.45 20.66
C TYR A 202 12.26 7.64 20.26
N ASP A 203 13.13 8.08 21.17
CA ASP A 203 14.57 8.20 20.92
C ASP A 203 15.17 6.85 20.51
N GLU A 204 14.88 5.77 21.26
CA GLU A 204 15.36 4.41 20.96
C GLU A 204 14.84 3.89 19.59
N PHE A 205 13.60 4.22 19.23
CA PHE A 205 13.06 3.89 17.92
C PHE A 205 13.82 4.63 16.81
N ILE A 206 14.12 5.92 16.99
CA ILE A 206 14.88 6.70 16.02
C ILE A 206 16.33 6.24 15.91
N ASP A 207 16.97 5.83 17.01
CA ASP A 207 18.30 5.21 16.97
C ASP A 207 18.34 3.89 16.17
N TYR A 208 17.21 3.18 16.09
CA TYR A 208 17.04 1.99 15.26
C TYR A 208 16.90 2.31 13.76
N VAL A 209 16.27 3.44 13.40
CA VAL A 209 15.90 3.80 12.02
C VAL A 209 17.06 3.80 11.02
N PRO A 210 18.24 4.39 11.30
CA PRO A 210 19.36 4.39 10.35
C PRO A 210 19.80 2.98 9.95
N ARG A 211 19.79 2.03 10.90
CA ARG A 211 20.12 0.63 10.64
C ARG A 211 19.08 -0.04 9.76
N TRP A 212 17.81 0.23 10.04
CA TRP A 212 16.69 -0.26 9.23
C TRP A 212 16.76 0.27 7.79
N ILE A 213 17.01 1.56 7.59
CA ILE A 213 17.20 2.16 6.26
C ILE A 213 18.41 1.56 5.55
N ALA A 214 19.54 1.41 6.24
CA ALA A 214 20.76 0.82 5.67
C ALA A 214 20.57 -0.63 5.23
N ALA A 215 19.67 -1.38 5.87
CA ALA A 215 19.27 -2.72 5.47
C ALA A 215 18.30 -2.77 4.27
N GLY A 216 17.97 -1.62 3.67
CA GLY A 216 16.99 -1.52 2.58
C GLY A 216 15.56 -1.30 3.06
N ALA A 217 15.36 -0.88 4.31
CA ALA A 217 14.05 -0.71 4.93
C ALA A 217 13.15 -1.97 4.82
N PRO A 218 13.65 -3.17 5.18
CA PRO A 218 12.87 -4.39 5.06
C PRO A 218 11.70 -4.35 6.05
N ILE A 219 10.52 -4.80 5.62
CA ILE A 219 9.40 -5.01 6.53
C ILE A 219 9.61 -6.34 7.25
N ALA A 220 10.51 -6.32 8.22
CA ALA A 220 10.85 -7.46 9.05
C ALA A 220 10.01 -7.47 10.34
N GLU A 221 9.91 -8.65 10.95
CA GLU A 221 9.29 -8.84 12.26
C GLU A 221 9.88 -7.90 13.33
N GLU A 222 11.18 -7.60 13.26
CA GLU A 222 11.84 -6.63 14.13
C GLU A 222 11.21 -5.22 14.03
N PHE A 223 10.95 -4.72 12.81
CA PHE A 223 10.33 -3.39 12.64
C PHE A 223 8.92 -3.36 13.24
N HIS A 224 8.13 -4.42 13.04
CA HIS A 224 6.80 -4.53 13.67
C HIS A 224 6.88 -4.52 15.19
N GLN A 225 7.83 -5.24 15.77
CA GLN A 225 8.04 -5.28 17.21
C GLN A 225 8.43 -3.90 17.76
N GLN A 226 9.27 -3.15 17.05
CA GLN A 226 9.63 -1.79 17.44
C GLN A 226 8.42 -0.84 17.44
N VAL A 227 7.58 -0.88 16.39
CA VAL A 227 6.34 -0.08 16.33
C VAL A 227 5.32 -0.52 17.39
N ALA A 228 5.20 -1.82 17.66
CA ALA A 228 4.32 -2.34 18.70
C ALA A 228 4.76 -1.89 20.11
N ARG A 229 6.07 -1.90 20.38
CA ARG A 229 6.66 -1.41 21.63
C ARG A 229 6.39 0.08 21.84
N LEU A 230 6.54 0.91 20.80
CA LEU A 230 6.17 2.33 20.88
C LEU A 230 4.72 2.52 21.29
N ALA A 231 3.80 1.76 20.70
CA ALA A 231 2.39 1.84 21.03
C ALA A 231 2.09 1.40 22.47
N GLU A 232 2.74 0.32 22.93
CA GLU A 232 2.61 -0.15 24.31
C GLU A 232 3.06 0.91 25.33
N VAL A 233 4.25 1.51 25.14
CA VAL A 233 4.75 2.58 26.02
C VAL A 233 3.85 3.83 25.94
N SER A 234 3.27 4.09 24.77
CA SER A 234 2.29 5.17 24.57
C SER A 234 0.90 4.87 25.15
N GLY A 235 0.72 3.74 25.84
CA GLY A 235 -0.57 3.30 26.39
C GLY A 235 -1.63 2.98 25.33
N ILE A 236 -1.26 2.94 24.05
CA ILE A 236 -2.13 2.56 22.94
C ILE A 236 -2.08 1.04 22.82
N ARG A 237 -3.10 0.37 23.35
CA ARG A 237 -3.30 -1.06 23.13
C ARG A 237 -4.14 -1.26 21.88
N ARG A 238 -3.69 -2.16 21.00
CA ARG A 238 -4.57 -2.71 19.96
C ARG A 238 -5.61 -3.58 20.66
N THR A 239 -6.85 -3.12 20.70
CA THR A 239 -7.98 -4.04 20.87
C THR A 239 -8.14 -4.84 19.58
N GLY A 240 -8.71 -6.04 19.67
CA GLY A 240 -8.87 -6.95 18.51
C GLY A 240 -9.61 -6.35 17.31
N THR A 241 -10.28 -5.20 17.46
CA THR A 241 -10.88 -4.41 16.37
C THR A 241 -9.83 -3.80 15.41
N ALA A 242 -8.64 -3.45 15.90
CA ALA A 242 -7.52 -2.99 15.05
C ALA A 242 -6.80 -4.15 14.32
N GLU A 243 -6.76 -5.34 14.91
CA GLU A 243 -6.34 -6.56 14.18
C GLU A 243 -7.37 -6.93 13.10
N GLN A 244 -8.66 -6.71 13.39
CA GLN A 244 -9.70 -6.84 12.37
C GLN A 244 -9.45 -5.88 11.21
N GLN A 245 -9.09 -4.60 11.42
CA GLN A 245 -8.71 -3.63 10.36
C GLN A 245 -7.69 -4.19 9.35
N THR A 246 -6.61 -4.82 9.81
CA THR A 246 -5.63 -5.50 8.94
C THR A 246 -6.15 -6.76 8.24
N THR A 247 -7.28 -7.28 8.68
CA THR A 247 -8.00 -8.40 8.05
C THR A 247 -8.98 -7.89 6.97
N TRP A 248 -9.42 -6.63 6.97
CA TRP A 248 -10.33 -6.10 5.93
C TRP A 248 -9.63 -5.84 4.60
N THR A 249 -8.30 -5.73 4.55
CA THR A 249 -7.54 -5.79 3.28
C THR A 249 -7.53 -7.21 2.69
N SER A 250 -8.01 -8.21 3.43
CA SER A 250 -8.27 -9.58 2.96
C SER A 250 -9.72 -9.70 2.47
N TYR A 251 -10.10 -8.93 1.44
CA TYR A 251 -11.26 -9.26 0.63
C TYR A 251 -10.79 -9.97 -0.65
N PRO A 252 -10.75 -11.32 -0.66
CA PRO A 252 -10.70 -12.09 -1.89
C PRO A 252 -11.77 -11.65 -2.89
N ASP A 253 -12.91 -11.14 -2.41
CA ASP A 253 -14.06 -10.74 -3.23
C ASP A 253 -13.78 -9.57 -4.19
N LEU A 254 -12.79 -8.71 -3.92
CA LEU A 254 -12.36 -7.66 -4.87
C LEU A 254 -11.39 -8.21 -5.94
N VAL A 255 -10.73 -9.33 -5.66
CA VAL A 255 -9.97 -10.11 -6.65
C VAL A 255 -10.89 -11.10 -7.38
N ALA A 256 -12.06 -11.41 -6.80
CA ALA A 256 -13.01 -12.41 -7.28
C ALA A 256 -14.18 -11.84 -8.09
N GLU A 257 -14.19 -10.56 -8.47
CA GLU A 257 -14.99 -10.14 -9.62
C GLU A 257 -14.24 -10.57 -10.90
N GLU A 258 -14.51 -11.82 -11.28
CA GLU A 258 -14.47 -12.38 -12.63
C GLU A 258 -14.36 -11.32 -13.75
N GLN A 259 -13.14 -10.86 -14.03
CA GLN A 259 -12.73 -10.87 -15.42
C GLN A 259 -12.28 -12.30 -15.68
N VAL A 260 -13.21 -13.09 -16.23
CA VAL A 260 -12.87 -14.28 -17.01
C VAL A 260 -11.97 -13.78 -18.13
N THR A 261 -10.68 -13.64 -17.84
CA THR A 261 -9.66 -13.34 -18.84
C THR A 261 -9.72 -14.52 -19.80
N PRO A 262 -9.92 -14.29 -21.11
CA PRO A 262 -10.19 -15.37 -22.03
C PRO A 262 -9.02 -16.35 -21.97
N LEU A 263 -9.37 -17.61 -21.71
CA LEU A 263 -8.48 -18.75 -21.89
C LEU A 263 -7.79 -18.65 -23.26
N PRO A 264 -6.57 -19.20 -23.41
CA PRO A 264 -5.86 -19.19 -24.69
C PRO A 264 -6.81 -19.53 -25.82
N VAL A 265 -6.92 -18.63 -26.80
CA VAL A 265 -7.75 -18.84 -27.97
C VAL A 265 -7.15 -20.03 -28.71
N PRO A 266 -7.93 -21.08 -29.06
CA PRO A 266 -7.42 -22.16 -29.88
C PRO A 266 -6.83 -21.59 -31.17
N HIS A 267 -5.53 -21.79 -31.36
CA HIS A 267 -4.78 -21.30 -32.50
C HIS A 267 -3.89 -22.42 -33.03
N THR A 268 -3.50 -22.32 -34.29
CA THR A 268 -2.61 -23.32 -34.89
C THR A 268 -1.13 -22.98 -34.65
N PRO A 269 -0.22 -23.95 -34.69
CA PRO A 269 1.22 -23.69 -34.65
C PRO A 269 1.70 -22.75 -35.77
N GLU A 270 1.04 -22.76 -36.93
CA GLU A 270 1.35 -21.86 -38.05
C GLU A 270 0.97 -20.41 -37.74
N ASP A 271 -0.18 -20.17 -37.10
CA ASP A 271 -0.58 -18.83 -36.66
C ASP A 271 0.41 -18.25 -35.66
N ARG A 272 0.86 -19.07 -34.70
CA ARG A 272 1.92 -18.72 -33.76
C ARG A 272 3.23 -18.40 -34.48
N SER A 273 3.69 -19.29 -35.35
CA SER A 273 4.98 -19.15 -36.05
C SER A 273 5.02 -17.88 -36.92
N ARG A 274 3.90 -17.55 -37.57
CA ARG A 274 3.77 -16.30 -38.33
C ARG A 274 3.94 -15.07 -37.43
N LEU A 275 3.26 -15.03 -36.29
CA LEU A 275 3.36 -13.90 -35.36
C LEU A 275 4.74 -13.80 -34.71
N GLU A 276 5.41 -14.93 -34.44
CA GLU A 276 6.80 -14.94 -33.96
C GLU A 276 7.76 -14.37 -35.01
N SER A 277 7.57 -14.73 -36.28
CA SER A 277 8.31 -14.15 -37.40
C SER A 277 8.06 -12.65 -37.54
N ASP A 278 6.80 -12.22 -37.44
CA ASP A 278 6.44 -10.80 -37.48
C ASP A 278 7.11 -10.04 -36.32
N PHE A 279 7.15 -10.62 -35.12
CA PHE A 279 7.82 -10.01 -33.98
C PHE A 279 9.33 -9.90 -34.17
N ALA A 280 9.96 -10.96 -34.70
CA ALA A 280 11.40 -10.99 -34.97
C ALA A 280 11.82 -10.00 -36.07
N ALA A 281 10.92 -9.66 -36.99
CA ALA A 281 11.15 -8.65 -38.03
C ALA A 281 11.17 -7.20 -37.48
N ILE A 282 10.60 -6.93 -36.30
CA ILE A 282 10.59 -5.59 -35.70
C ILE A 282 11.95 -5.32 -35.01
N PRO A 283 12.79 -4.42 -35.54
CA PRO A 283 14.18 -4.26 -35.12
C PRO A 283 14.28 -3.75 -33.68
N PRO A 284 15.13 -4.32 -32.81
CA PRO A 284 15.31 -3.85 -31.43
C PRO A 284 15.68 -2.35 -31.41
N SER A 285 15.18 -1.63 -30.41
CA SER A 285 15.08 -0.15 -30.41
C SER A 285 16.36 0.59 -30.85
N PRO A 286 16.31 1.39 -31.93
CA PRO A 286 17.38 2.30 -32.32
C PRO A 286 17.09 3.72 -31.80
N GLY A 287 17.41 3.99 -30.52
CA GLY A 287 17.32 5.35 -29.96
C GLY A 287 15.93 6.03 -29.98
N PRO A 288 15.86 7.34 -29.69
CA PRO A 288 14.59 8.07 -29.54
C PRO A 288 13.85 8.35 -30.86
N SER A 289 14.57 8.50 -31.98
CA SER A 289 13.99 8.92 -33.27
C SER A 289 13.11 7.85 -33.92
N ASP A 290 13.37 6.57 -33.64
CA ASP A 290 12.64 5.44 -34.22
C ASP A 290 11.61 4.83 -33.23
N ALA A 291 11.51 5.38 -32.03
CA ALA A 291 10.67 4.86 -30.95
C ALA A 291 9.17 4.92 -31.32
N GLU A 292 8.71 5.97 -32.00
CA GLU A 292 7.32 6.11 -32.43
C GLU A 292 6.94 5.09 -33.51
N HIS A 293 7.79 4.93 -34.54
CA HIS A 293 7.55 3.96 -35.59
C HIS A 293 7.51 2.52 -35.05
N ARG A 294 8.47 2.17 -34.19
CA ARG A 294 8.51 0.86 -33.52
C ARG A 294 7.28 0.66 -32.62
N ARG A 295 6.83 1.70 -31.92
CA ARG A 295 5.60 1.65 -31.12
C ARG A 295 4.38 1.32 -31.97
N ASP A 296 4.23 1.97 -33.12
CA ASP A 296 3.10 1.72 -34.04
C ASP A 296 3.12 0.29 -34.61
N GLU A 297 4.30 -0.23 -34.95
CA GLU A 297 4.48 -1.63 -35.36
C GLU A 297 4.09 -2.61 -34.26
N LEU A 298 4.61 -2.41 -33.04
CA LEU A 298 4.31 -3.25 -31.89
C LEU A 298 2.84 -3.16 -31.47
N GLN A 299 2.19 -2.00 -31.57
CA GLN A 299 0.75 -1.86 -31.32
C GLN A 299 -0.10 -2.62 -32.35
N ARG A 300 0.29 -2.59 -33.63
CA ARG A 300 -0.36 -3.40 -34.68
C ARG A 300 -0.18 -4.89 -34.40
N LEU A 301 1.04 -5.33 -34.11
CA LEU A 301 1.33 -6.72 -33.80
C LEU A 301 0.62 -7.20 -32.53
N LEU A 302 0.58 -6.38 -31.47
CA LEU A 302 -0.10 -6.70 -30.22
C LEU A 302 -1.59 -6.94 -30.44
N ARG A 303 -2.26 -6.13 -31.28
CA ARG A 303 -3.66 -6.35 -31.66
C ARG A 303 -3.83 -7.70 -32.38
N SER A 304 -2.93 -8.05 -33.30
CA SER A 304 -2.94 -9.35 -33.98
C SER A 304 -2.72 -10.51 -33.01
N CYS A 305 -1.77 -10.39 -32.07
CA CYS A 305 -1.51 -11.39 -31.04
C CYS A 305 -2.71 -11.59 -30.13
N ARG A 306 -3.30 -10.51 -29.60
CA ARG A 306 -4.48 -10.58 -28.72
C ARG A 306 -5.68 -11.24 -29.40
N ARG A 307 -5.90 -10.96 -30.69
CA ARG A 307 -7.01 -11.57 -31.46
C ARG A 307 -6.78 -13.07 -31.74
N THR A 308 -5.54 -13.46 -32.00
CA THR A 308 -5.22 -14.81 -32.51
C THR A 308 -4.83 -15.77 -31.39
N LEU A 309 -3.96 -15.33 -30.48
CA LEU A 309 -3.37 -16.14 -29.42
C LEU A 309 -4.07 -15.92 -28.06
N GLY A 310 -4.74 -14.78 -27.91
CA GLY A 310 -5.32 -14.33 -26.65
C GLY A 310 -4.37 -13.43 -25.83
N PRO A 311 -4.89 -12.76 -24.80
CA PRO A 311 -4.16 -11.75 -24.02
C PRO A 311 -3.07 -12.33 -23.10
N VAL A 312 -3.21 -13.58 -22.68
CA VAL A 312 -2.32 -14.24 -21.69
C VAL A 312 -1.18 -15.03 -22.36
N HIS A 313 -1.25 -15.25 -23.67
CA HIS A 313 -0.27 -16.04 -24.41
C HIS A 313 1.15 -15.44 -24.29
N ASP A 314 2.17 -16.29 -24.21
CA ASP A 314 3.57 -15.90 -23.95
C ASP A 314 4.07 -14.85 -24.95
N LEU A 315 3.86 -15.07 -26.25
CA LEU A 315 4.19 -14.10 -27.30
C LEU A 315 3.43 -12.77 -27.14
N THR A 316 2.14 -12.80 -26.83
CA THR A 316 1.35 -11.58 -26.59
C THR A 316 1.97 -10.74 -25.49
N LEU A 317 2.36 -11.39 -24.38
CA LEU A 317 3.00 -10.71 -23.25
C LEU A 317 4.41 -10.21 -23.60
N ARG A 318 5.21 -10.96 -24.35
CA ARG A 318 6.53 -10.50 -24.85
C ARG A 318 6.41 -9.27 -25.75
N VAL A 319 5.44 -9.25 -26.66
CA VAL A 319 5.16 -8.09 -27.51
C VAL A 319 4.71 -6.90 -26.66
N GLN A 320 3.91 -7.13 -25.62
CA GLN A 320 3.49 -6.08 -24.69
C GLN A 320 4.67 -5.51 -23.87
N THR A 321 5.61 -6.35 -23.42
CA THR A 321 6.85 -5.90 -22.76
C THR A 321 7.70 -5.06 -23.71
N ALA A 322 7.87 -5.51 -24.95
CA ALA A 322 8.61 -4.77 -25.98
C ALA A 322 7.93 -3.43 -26.32
N LEU A 323 6.59 -3.37 -26.30
CA LEU A 323 5.85 -2.13 -26.47
C LEU A 323 6.09 -1.18 -25.29
N ALA A 324 6.03 -1.70 -24.05
CA ALA A 324 6.28 -0.92 -22.84
C ALA A 324 7.67 -0.26 -22.88
N SER A 325 8.70 -0.95 -23.36
CA SER A 325 10.06 -0.38 -23.43
C SER A 325 10.18 0.78 -24.43
N THR A 326 9.31 0.89 -25.45
CA THR A 326 9.31 2.04 -26.38
C THR A 326 8.89 3.36 -25.74
N TYR A 327 8.30 3.32 -24.53
CA TYR A 327 7.90 4.51 -23.80
C TYR A 327 9.04 5.15 -23.01
N LEU A 328 10.11 4.38 -22.72
CA LEU A 328 11.24 4.86 -21.92
C LEU A 328 12.04 5.97 -22.62
N PRO A 329 12.46 5.82 -23.90
CA PRO A 329 13.26 6.86 -24.56
C PRO A 329 12.48 8.17 -24.79
N THR A 330 11.14 8.11 -24.77
CA THR A 330 10.27 9.29 -24.95
C THR A 330 9.88 9.95 -23.62
N GLY A 331 10.50 9.58 -22.51
CA GLY A 331 10.23 10.16 -21.18
C GLY A 331 8.89 9.75 -20.57
N GLN A 332 8.22 8.72 -21.12
CA GLN A 332 6.93 8.23 -20.64
C GLN A 332 7.12 7.04 -19.67
N GLY A 333 8.01 7.22 -18.69
CA GLY A 333 8.41 6.18 -17.75
C GLY A 333 7.25 5.62 -16.91
N ASP A 334 6.32 6.47 -16.49
CA ASP A 334 5.15 6.04 -15.71
C ASP A 334 4.21 5.12 -16.49
N VAL A 335 4.02 5.40 -17.78
CA VAL A 335 3.23 4.56 -18.70
C VAL A 335 3.90 3.19 -18.85
N ALA A 336 5.23 3.18 -19.08
CA ALA A 336 5.99 1.95 -19.17
C ALA A 336 5.88 1.13 -17.88
N ALA A 337 6.07 1.76 -16.72
CA ALA A 337 5.99 1.11 -15.42
C ALA A 337 4.61 0.51 -15.15
N GLY A 338 3.53 1.24 -15.46
CA GLY A 338 2.16 0.72 -15.38
C GLY A 338 1.97 -0.54 -16.22
N MET A 339 2.34 -0.48 -17.51
CA MET A 339 2.23 -1.63 -18.42
C MET A 339 3.05 -2.84 -17.95
N LEU A 340 4.26 -2.62 -17.44
CA LEU A 340 5.14 -3.69 -16.95
C LEU A 340 4.55 -4.38 -15.71
N ARG A 341 3.99 -3.62 -14.77
CA ARG A 341 3.30 -4.17 -13.59
C ARG A 341 2.08 -5.01 -13.99
N ASP A 342 1.29 -4.54 -14.96
CA ASP A 342 0.14 -5.28 -15.48
C ASP A 342 0.54 -6.64 -16.08
N ILE A 343 1.68 -6.67 -16.80
CA ILE A 343 2.21 -7.91 -17.37
C ILE A 343 2.62 -8.87 -16.25
N VAL A 344 3.34 -8.42 -15.23
CA VAL A 344 3.72 -9.26 -14.08
C VAL A 344 2.49 -9.82 -13.39
N ASN A 345 1.47 -8.99 -13.15
CA ASN A 345 0.21 -9.43 -12.56
C ASN A 345 -0.48 -10.52 -13.42
N THR A 346 -0.56 -10.30 -14.73
CA THR A 346 -1.12 -11.28 -15.68
C THR A 346 -0.34 -12.59 -15.63
N VAL A 347 0.98 -12.51 -15.62
CA VAL A 347 1.87 -13.68 -15.61
C VAL A 347 1.66 -14.52 -14.37
N VAL A 348 1.70 -13.93 -13.17
CA VAL A 348 1.58 -14.72 -11.94
C VAL A 348 0.17 -15.24 -11.67
N THR A 349 -0.84 -14.56 -12.23
CA THR A 349 -2.24 -14.98 -12.09
C THR A 349 -2.54 -16.20 -12.93
N HIS A 350 -2.00 -16.26 -14.15
CA HIS A 350 -2.40 -17.28 -15.13
C HIS A 350 -1.37 -18.38 -15.35
N TYR A 351 -0.10 -18.16 -15.04
CA TYR A 351 0.92 -19.19 -15.15
C TYR A 351 1.15 -19.85 -13.79
N ALA A 352 1.06 -21.18 -13.77
CA ALA A 352 1.37 -21.98 -12.59
C ALA A 352 2.76 -21.63 -12.03
N ASP A 353 2.92 -21.77 -10.72
CA ASP A 353 4.16 -21.42 -10.01
C ASP A 353 5.41 -22.01 -10.66
N LEU A 354 5.35 -23.24 -11.17
CA LEU A 354 6.48 -23.94 -11.80
C LEU A 354 6.54 -23.82 -13.34
N HIS A 355 5.87 -22.83 -13.92
CA HIS A 355 5.85 -22.65 -15.37
C HIS A 355 7.03 -21.80 -15.85
N ALA A 356 7.84 -22.32 -16.80
CA ALA A 356 9.05 -21.65 -17.29
C ALA A 356 8.81 -20.21 -17.78
N THR A 357 7.76 -20.00 -18.59
CA THR A 357 7.35 -18.68 -19.09
C THR A 357 7.16 -17.64 -17.99
N ARG A 358 6.71 -18.04 -16.81
CA ARG A 358 6.50 -17.11 -15.67
C ARG A 358 7.80 -16.40 -15.31
N TYR A 359 8.85 -17.18 -15.11
CA TYR A 359 10.16 -16.68 -14.69
C TYR A 359 10.85 -15.88 -15.80
N VAL A 360 10.82 -16.38 -17.04
CA VAL A 360 11.44 -15.68 -18.19
C VAL A 360 10.78 -14.32 -18.45
N LEU A 361 9.44 -14.26 -18.42
CA LEU A 361 8.73 -12.99 -18.61
C LEU A 361 8.96 -12.03 -17.45
N VAL A 362 8.93 -12.51 -16.21
CA VAL A 362 9.12 -11.64 -15.04
C VAL A 362 10.53 -11.08 -14.99
N ASP A 363 11.56 -11.86 -15.31
CA ASP A 363 12.92 -11.34 -15.41
C ASP A 363 13.05 -10.24 -16.48
N HIS A 364 12.51 -10.50 -17.68
CA HIS A 364 12.52 -9.51 -18.75
C HIS A 364 11.74 -8.25 -18.37
N VAL A 365 10.63 -8.37 -17.65
CA VAL A 365 9.91 -7.21 -17.11
C VAL A 365 10.74 -6.48 -16.06
N CYS A 366 11.37 -7.19 -15.10
CA CYS A 366 12.20 -6.58 -14.06
C CYS A 366 13.36 -5.80 -14.66
N HIS A 367 13.98 -6.30 -15.73
CA HIS A 367 15.00 -5.57 -16.48
C HIS A 367 14.52 -4.19 -16.94
N TRP A 368 13.36 -4.11 -17.61
CA TRP A 368 12.82 -2.83 -18.07
C TRP A 368 12.28 -1.96 -16.94
N LEU A 369 11.65 -2.57 -15.94
CA LEU A 369 11.13 -1.86 -14.77
C LEU A 369 12.27 -1.26 -13.96
N GLY A 370 13.46 -1.88 -13.95
CA GLY A 370 14.65 -1.34 -13.27
C GLY A 370 15.08 0.04 -13.76
N HIS A 371 14.73 0.40 -14.99
CA HIS A 371 15.02 1.72 -15.56
C HIS A 371 14.05 2.82 -15.10
N THR A 372 12.87 2.46 -14.58
CA THR A 372 11.84 3.42 -14.15
C THR A 372 11.53 3.36 -12.67
N ASP A 373 11.56 2.16 -12.10
CA ASP A 373 11.27 1.86 -10.71
C ASP A 373 12.19 0.70 -10.21
N PRO A 374 13.46 1.00 -9.90
CA PRO A 374 14.43 -0.01 -9.50
C PRO A 374 14.07 -0.71 -8.19
N VAL A 375 13.39 -0.01 -7.27
CA VAL A 375 12.86 -0.60 -6.05
C VAL A 375 11.84 -1.67 -6.41
N ALA A 376 10.90 -1.35 -7.30
CA ALA A 376 9.88 -2.30 -7.70
C ALA A 376 10.40 -3.50 -8.47
N ALA A 377 11.38 -3.27 -9.35
CA ALA A 377 12.08 -4.36 -10.04
C ALA A 377 12.76 -5.30 -9.03
N GLY A 378 13.45 -4.75 -8.02
CA GLY A 378 14.10 -5.53 -6.96
C GLY A 378 13.12 -6.38 -6.17
N GLU A 379 12.02 -5.79 -5.70
CA GLU A 379 11.01 -6.51 -4.92
C GLU A 379 10.28 -7.59 -5.73
N ILE A 380 9.90 -7.31 -6.98
CA ILE A 380 9.25 -8.31 -7.86
C ILE A 380 10.21 -9.46 -8.15
N ARG A 381 11.48 -9.12 -8.43
CA ARG A 381 12.54 -10.11 -8.65
C ARG A 381 12.72 -11.00 -7.42
N GLU A 382 12.80 -10.43 -6.22
CA GLU A 382 12.88 -11.18 -4.98
C GLU A 382 11.63 -12.05 -4.75
N LEU A 383 10.43 -11.49 -4.89
CA LEU A 383 9.17 -12.18 -4.61
C LEU A 383 8.92 -13.35 -5.58
N VAL A 384 9.18 -13.16 -6.87
CA VAL A 384 8.81 -14.12 -7.91
C VAL A 384 10.00 -14.99 -8.32
N LEU A 385 11.17 -14.38 -8.55
CA LEU A 385 12.37 -15.11 -8.98
C LEU A 385 13.17 -15.64 -7.78
N GLY A 386 13.11 -14.98 -6.61
CA GLY A 386 13.84 -15.39 -5.41
C GLY A 386 13.61 -16.84 -5.02
N ARG A 387 12.40 -17.38 -5.22
CA ARG A 387 12.07 -18.78 -4.94
C ARG A 387 12.86 -19.78 -5.80
N ILE A 388 13.15 -19.46 -7.05
CA ILE A 388 13.92 -20.35 -7.92
C ILE A 388 15.42 -20.08 -7.80
N THR A 389 15.81 -18.81 -7.62
CA THR A 389 17.22 -18.43 -7.49
C THR A 389 17.82 -18.80 -6.13
N SER A 390 17.00 -18.99 -5.09
CA SER A 390 17.43 -19.48 -3.78
C SER A 390 17.69 -20.99 -3.72
N LEU A 391 17.34 -21.74 -4.76
CA LEU A 391 17.68 -23.17 -4.85
C LEU A 391 19.19 -23.31 -5.10
N ASP A 392 19.88 -23.92 -4.15
CA ASP A 392 21.34 -24.06 -4.16
C ASP A 392 21.82 -25.17 -5.11
N ASN A 393 20.97 -26.17 -5.37
CA ASN A 393 21.30 -27.31 -6.22
C ASN A 393 20.35 -27.42 -7.43
N GLU A 394 20.91 -27.67 -8.61
CA GLU A 394 20.16 -27.94 -9.85
C GLU A 394 19.22 -29.15 -9.70
N ASP A 395 19.57 -30.11 -8.85
CA ASP A 395 18.72 -31.28 -8.57
C ASP A 395 17.41 -30.92 -7.85
N GLU A 396 17.36 -29.77 -7.15
CA GLU A 396 16.15 -29.24 -6.51
C GLU A 396 15.26 -28.48 -7.49
N VAL A 397 15.80 -28.10 -8.65
CA VAL A 397 15.09 -27.40 -9.70
C VAL A 397 14.30 -28.40 -10.56
N PRO A 398 12.97 -28.22 -10.69
CA PRO A 398 12.17 -29.03 -11.60
C PRO A 398 12.81 -29.08 -13.01
N PRO A 399 12.86 -30.25 -13.68
CA PRO A 399 13.52 -30.37 -14.98
C PRO A 399 13.06 -29.35 -16.02
N SER A 400 11.78 -28.96 -16.01
CA SER A 400 11.18 -27.95 -16.89
C SER A 400 11.70 -26.52 -16.65
N LEU A 401 12.41 -26.27 -15.56
CA LEU A 401 12.89 -24.95 -15.16
C LEU A 401 14.42 -24.83 -15.14
N ARG A 402 15.17 -25.91 -15.37
CA ARG A 402 16.65 -25.90 -15.28
C ARG A 402 17.30 -24.90 -16.23
N GLU A 403 16.82 -24.83 -17.48
CA GLU A 403 17.31 -23.86 -18.45
C GLU A 403 17.07 -22.41 -17.99
N VAL A 404 15.89 -22.15 -17.40
CA VAL A 404 15.54 -20.83 -16.89
C VAL A 404 16.35 -20.49 -15.65
N TRP A 405 16.51 -21.43 -14.72
CA TRP A 405 17.36 -21.27 -13.53
C TRP A 405 18.82 -20.97 -13.91
N ALA A 406 19.36 -21.72 -14.87
CA ALA A 406 20.70 -21.48 -15.39
C ALA A 406 20.83 -20.12 -16.09
N LEU A 407 19.78 -19.65 -16.76
CA LEU A 407 19.74 -18.32 -17.36
C LEU A 407 19.76 -17.23 -16.28
N LEU A 408 18.91 -17.34 -15.25
CA LEU A 408 18.76 -16.35 -14.18
C LEU A 408 19.98 -16.22 -13.27
N ARG A 409 20.82 -17.26 -13.18
CA ARG A 409 22.06 -17.25 -12.36
C ARG A 409 23.29 -16.77 -13.13
N ARG A 410 23.19 -16.51 -14.44
CA ARG A 410 24.32 -15.92 -15.17
C ARG A 410 24.57 -14.51 -14.63
N PRO A 411 25.81 -14.14 -14.29
CA PRO A 411 26.11 -12.76 -13.93
C PRO A 411 25.67 -11.86 -15.09
N GLU A 412 24.87 -10.83 -14.79
CA GLU A 412 24.52 -9.79 -15.75
C GLU A 412 25.85 -9.22 -16.28
N GLY A 413 26.12 -9.45 -17.57
CA GLY A 413 27.40 -9.12 -18.23
C GLY A 413 27.45 -7.72 -18.80
#